data_AF-A0A6N0HUM7-F1
#
_entry.id   AF-A0A6N0HUM7-F1
#
_cell.length_a   1.000
_cell.length_b   1.000
_cell.length_c   1.000
_cell.angle_alpha   90.00
_cell.angle_beta   90.00
_cell.angle_gamma   90.00
#
_symmetry.space_group_name_H-M   'P 1'
#
loop_
_entity.id
_entity.type
_entity.pdbx_description
1 polymer ?
#
loop_
_entity_poly.entity_id
_entity_poly.type
_entity_poly.pdbx_seq_one_letter_code
_entity_poly.pdbx_strand_id
1 'polypeptide(L)'
;MLESTNRRCRVRLLIVLLMFAVPTMASGEEHSLEWSIGLSLLNFGYEEFDTDGRSLNREDGWLPGISASIIERDGAWFGEARASLYGGSVDYDGETQSGAPFTTETKTWLFDSNYRLGHWFGDAPRIAPYIGVGYHRWDRDIQGKGAVVGLSELYQWGYGGGGGW
;
A
#
# COMPACT_ATOMS: atom_id res chain seq x y z
N MET A 1 8.94 -33.53 47.10
CA MET A 1 8.70 -32.20 47.71
C MET A 1 9.77 -31.29 47.14
N LEU A 2 9.55 -30.41 46.15
CA LEU A 2 8.36 -29.67 45.70
C LEU A 2 8.28 -29.66 44.16
N GLU A 3 7.04 -29.66 43.66
CA GLU A 3 6.69 -29.36 42.27
C GLU A 3 7.04 -27.91 41.91
N SER A 4 7.57 -27.72 40.70
CA SER A 4 7.60 -26.41 40.03
C SER A 4 6.87 -26.56 38.69
N THR A 5 5.56 -26.39 38.74
CA THR A 5 4.70 -26.07 37.61
C THR A 5 5.14 -24.75 36.99
N ASN A 6 5.37 -24.69 35.68
CA ASN A 6 5.17 -23.42 34.99
C ASN A 6 4.63 -23.58 33.58
N ARG A 7 3.67 -22.70 33.30
CA ARG A 7 2.53 -22.91 32.42
C ARG A 7 2.89 -22.61 30.98
N ARG A 8 2.35 -23.43 30.08
CA ARG A 8 2.32 -23.18 28.64
C ARG A 8 1.48 -21.92 28.38
N CYS A 9 2.10 -20.84 27.92
CA CYS A 9 1.39 -19.70 27.36
C CYS A 9 1.09 -20.03 25.89
N ARG A 10 -0.09 -20.58 25.61
CA ARG A 10 -0.60 -20.75 24.25
C ARG A 10 -1.43 -19.52 23.90
N VAL A 11 -0.87 -18.61 23.12
CA VAL A 11 -1.64 -17.54 22.49
C VAL A 11 -2.59 -18.21 21.49
N ARG A 12 -3.90 -18.09 21.74
CA ARG A 12 -4.94 -18.47 20.77
C ARG A 12 -5.52 -17.17 20.22
N LEU A 13 -5.10 -16.81 19.02
CA LEU A 13 -5.73 -15.74 18.24
C LEU A 13 -7.07 -16.28 17.73
N LEU A 14 -8.17 -15.74 18.22
CA LEU A 14 -9.52 -16.02 17.73
C LEU A 14 -9.98 -14.82 16.90
N ILE A 15 -9.94 -14.94 15.58
CA ILE A 15 -10.54 -13.96 14.67
C ILE A 15 -12.00 -14.37 14.46
N VAL A 16 -12.93 -13.60 15.01
CA VAL A 16 -14.36 -13.71 14.69
C VAL A 16 -14.66 -12.63 13.66
N LEU A 17 -14.78 -13.03 12.40
CA LEU A 17 -15.21 -12.16 11.31
C LEU A 17 -16.74 -12.21 11.25
N LEU A 18 -17.41 -11.20 11.79
CA LEU A 18 -18.87 -11.07 11.67
C LEU A 18 -19.18 -10.37 10.32
N MET A 19 -19.48 -11.15 9.30
CA MET A 19 -19.99 -10.61 8.03
C MET A 19 -21.47 -10.31 8.16
N PHE A 20 -21.83 -9.03 8.28
CA PHE A 20 -23.19 -8.57 8.02
C PHE A 20 -23.39 -8.40 6.51
N ALA A 21 -23.82 -9.45 5.83
CA ALA A 21 -24.41 -9.32 4.50
C ALA A 21 -25.86 -8.87 4.67
N VAL A 22 -26.15 -7.62 4.33
CA VAL A 22 -27.54 -7.13 4.20
C VAL A 22 -27.95 -7.33 2.75
N PRO A 23 -28.84 -8.29 2.42
CA PRO A 23 -29.38 -8.39 1.07
C PRO A 23 -30.38 -7.24 0.87
N THR A 24 -30.02 -6.24 0.08
CA THR A 24 -30.99 -5.27 -0.42
C THR A 24 -31.51 -5.79 -1.75
N MET A 25 -32.76 -6.23 -1.77
CA MET A 25 -33.48 -6.53 -3.01
C MET A 25 -34.10 -5.22 -3.51
N ALA A 26 -33.53 -4.66 -4.58
CA ALA A 26 -34.14 -3.55 -5.32
C ALA A 26 -34.16 -3.88 -6.81
N SER A 27 -35.34 -3.73 -7.40
CA SER A 27 -35.65 -4.03 -8.80
C SER A 27 -35.44 -2.76 -9.63
N GLY A 28 -34.65 -2.85 -10.71
CA GLY A 28 -34.88 -2.05 -11.91
C GLY A 28 -34.00 -0.81 -12.15
N GLU A 29 -32.80 -0.74 -11.60
CA GLU A 29 -31.65 0.02 -12.14
C GLU A 29 -30.41 -0.84 -11.82
N GLU A 30 -29.50 -1.07 -12.78
CA GLU A 30 -28.24 -1.81 -12.54
C GLU A 30 -27.24 -0.93 -11.75
N HIS A 31 -27.69 -0.41 -10.61
CA HIS A 31 -26.83 0.24 -9.64
C HIS A 31 -26.21 -0.84 -8.76
N SER A 32 -24.88 -0.94 -8.77
CA SER A 32 -24.16 -1.85 -7.89
C SER A 32 -23.08 -1.11 -7.10
N LEU A 33 -22.98 -1.47 -5.82
CA LEU A 33 -21.92 -1.01 -4.94
C LEU A 33 -21.17 -2.23 -4.41
N GLU A 34 -19.91 -2.34 -4.79
CA GLU A 34 -19.00 -3.39 -4.36
C GLU A 34 -17.93 -2.77 -3.49
N TRP A 35 -17.57 -3.42 -2.39
CA TRP A 35 -16.47 -2.97 -1.54
C TRP A 35 -15.58 -4.15 -1.15
N SER A 36 -14.31 -3.86 -0.94
CA SER A 36 -13.34 -4.84 -0.46
C SER A 36 -12.43 -4.22 0.59
N ILE A 37 -11.99 -5.05 1.54
CA ILE A 37 -10.91 -4.76 2.46
C ILE A 37 -10.04 -6.01 2.55
N GLY A 38 -8.73 -5.85 2.50
CA GLY A 38 -7.79 -6.96 2.46
C GLY A 38 -6.51 -6.68 3.22
N LEU A 39 -5.90 -7.76 3.70
CA LEU A 39 -4.48 -7.75 4.08
C LEU A 39 -3.65 -7.90 2.80
N SER A 40 -2.54 -7.18 2.73
CA SER A 40 -1.66 -7.16 1.57
C SER A 40 -0.19 -7.25 2.01
N LEU A 41 0.67 -7.67 1.10
CA LEU A 41 2.12 -7.73 1.29
C LEU A 41 2.77 -7.13 0.06
N LEU A 42 3.56 -6.07 0.25
CA LEU A 42 4.27 -5.35 -0.80
C LEU A 42 5.74 -5.76 -0.78
N ASN A 43 6.29 -6.15 -1.93
CA ASN A 43 7.74 -6.23 -2.11
C ASN A 43 8.24 -4.83 -2.47
N PHE A 44 8.81 -4.13 -1.49
CA PHE A 44 9.31 -2.77 -1.65
C PHE A 44 10.74 -2.79 -2.18
N GLY A 45 11.02 -1.91 -3.14
CA GLY A 45 12.33 -1.71 -3.70
C GLY A 45 12.47 -0.25 -4.15
N TYR A 46 13.52 0.41 -3.66
CA TYR A 46 13.89 1.76 -4.02
C TYR A 46 15.40 1.82 -4.24
N GLU A 47 15.83 2.55 -5.26
CA GLU A 47 17.24 2.79 -5.52
C GLU A 47 17.42 4.22 -6.01
N GLU A 48 18.34 4.94 -5.37
CA GLU A 48 18.71 6.31 -5.71
C GLU A 48 20.06 6.31 -6.44
N PHE A 49 20.17 7.13 -7.49
CA PHE A 49 21.38 7.25 -8.29
C PHE A 49 21.86 8.70 -8.33
N ASP A 50 23.18 8.89 -8.40
CA ASP A 50 23.76 10.19 -8.72
C ASP A 50 23.67 10.52 -10.22
N THR A 51 24.19 11.69 -10.60
CA THR A 51 24.17 12.17 -11.99
C THR A 51 25.01 11.32 -12.94
N ASP A 52 25.97 10.55 -12.43
CA ASP A 52 26.84 9.67 -13.21
C ASP A 52 26.29 8.23 -13.24
N GLY A 53 25.12 7.99 -12.64
CA GLY A 53 24.44 6.69 -12.62
C GLY A 53 24.99 5.72 -11.56
N ARG A 54 25.76 6.20 -10.59
CA ARG A 54 26.22 5.39 -9.45
C ARG A 54 25.13 5.33 -8.39
N SER A 55 24.86 4.13 -7.88
CA SER A 55 23.93 3.90 -6.79
C SER A 55 24.39 4.61 -5.50
N LEU A 56 23.52 5.44 -4.94
CA LEU A 56 23.71 6.21 -3.71
C LEU A 56 23.12 5.46 -2.50
N ASN A 57 21.94 4.88 -2.69
CA ASN A 57 21.32 3.99 -1.73
C ASN A 57 20.41 2.99 -2.46
N ARG A 58 20.20 1.86 -1.80
CA ARG A 58 19.18 0.86 -2.11
C ARG A 58 18.43 0.53 -0.83
N GLU A 59 17.11 0.50 -0.94
CA GLU A 59 16.21 0.06 0.12
C GLU A 59 15.30 -1.04 -0.39
N ASP A 60 15.30 -2.21 0.25
CA ASP A 60 14.50 -3.35 -0.19
C ASP A 60 13.96 -4.20 0.97
N GLY A 61 12.76 -4.75 0.80
CA GLY A 61 12.15 -5.61 1.81
C GLY A 61 10.63 -5.77 1.67
N TRP A 62 10.06 -6.64 2.50
CA TRP A 62 8.62 -6.93 2.48
C TRP A 62 7.87 -6.04 3.48
N LEU A 63 6.86 -5.32 2.98
CA LEU A 63 6.00 -4.46 3.77
C LEU A 63 4.59 -5.03 3.88
N PRO A 64 4.16 -5.50 5.06
CA PRO A 64 2.75 -5.84 5.26
C PRO A 64 1.91 -4.57 5.20
N GLY A 65 0.65 -4.74 4.81
CA GLY A 65 -0.27 -3.62 4.68
C GLY A 65 -1.73 -4.02 4.62
N ILE A 66 -2.56 -3.01 4.44
CA ILE A 66 -3.99 -3.12 4.22
C ILE A 66 -4.35 -2.40 2.93
N SER A 67 -5.36 -2.91 2.24
CA SER A 67 -5.96 -2.25 1.10
C SER A 67 -7.48 -2.25 1.21
N ALA A 68 -8.10 -1.23 0.64
CA ALA A 68 -9.55 -1.13 0.53
C ALA A 68 -9.93 -0.60 -0.85
N SER A 69 -11.07 -1.04 -1.35
CA SER A 69 -11.66 -0.51 -2.58
C SER A 69 -13.17 -0.39 -2.45
N ILE A 70 -13.73 0.59 -3.16
CA ILE A 70 -15.16 0.74 -3.38
C ILE A 70 -15.35 0.96 -4.88
N ILE A 71 -16.21 0.17 -5.51
CA ILE A 71 -16.60 0.31 -6.91
C ILE A 71 -18.10 0.54 -6.93
N GLU A 72 -18.49 1.64 -7.56
CA GLU A 72 -19.89 1.96 -7.85
C GLU A 72 -20.10 1.84 -9.36
N ARG A 73 -21.17 1.16 -9.76
CA ARG A 73 -21.60 1.06 -11.16
C ARG A 73 -23.00 1.58 -11.28
N ASP A 74 -23.23 2.41 -12.29
CA ASP A 74 -24.54 2.94 -12.65
C ASP A 74 -24.70 2.88 -14.17
N GLY A 75 -25.38 1.83 -14.63
CA GLY A 75 -25.48 1.50 -16.05
C GLY A 75 -24.11 1.31 -16.69
N ALA A 76 -23.78 2.18 -17.66
CA ALA A 76 -22.49 2.14 -18.34
C ALA A 76 -21.36 2.89 -17.59
N TRP A 77 -21.69 3.71 -16.59
CA TRP A 77 -20.69 4.42 -15.79
C TRP A 77 -20.16 3.55 -14.66
N PHE A 78 -18.89 3.78 -14.30
CA PHE A 78 -18.32 3.25 -13.07
C PHE A 78 -17.40 4.26 -12.40
N GLY A 79 -17.50 4.32 -11.07
CA GLY A 79 -16.55 5.00 -10.19
C GLY A 79 -15.82 3.98 -9.34
N GLU A 80 -14.53 4.20 -9.10
CA GLU A 80 -13.73 3.33 -8.25
C GLU A 80 -12.80 4.15 -7.35
N ALA A 81 -12.93 3.98 -6.05
CA ALA A 81 -11.98 4.48 -5.06
C ALA A 81 -11.11 3.32 -4.55
N ARG A 82 -9.80 3.54 -4.45
CA ARG A 82 -8.85 2.61 -3.82
C ARG A 82 -7.99 3.34 -2.82
N ALA A 83 -7.63 2.66 -1.73
CA ALA A 83 -6.63 3.12 -0.79
C ALA A 83 -5.79 1.94 -0.29
N SER A 84 -4.51 2.19 -0.02
CA SER A 84 -3.60 1.22 0.58
C SER A 84 -2.64 1.89 1.55
N LEU A 85 -2.31 1.14 2.62
CA LEU A 85 -1.32 1.54 3.61
C LEU A 85 -0.38 0.35 3.86
N TYR A 86 0.91 0.58 3.64
CA TYR A 86 1.98 -0.40 3.88
C TYR A 86 2.97 0.18 4.89
N GLY A 87 3.55 -0.66 5.74
CA GLY A 87 4.56 -0.19 6.67
C GLY A 87 5.40 -1.30 7.32
N GLY A 88 6.64 -0.96 7.67
CA GLY A 88 7.61 -1.92 8.21
C GLY A 88 9.03 -1.39 8.22
N SER A 89 9.99 -2.30 8.47
CA SER A 89 11.42 -2.04 8.27
C SER A 89 11.87 -2.69 6.96
N VAL A 90 12.73 -2.00 6.22
CA VAL A 90 13.43 -2.52 5.03
C VAL A 90 14.94 -2.35 5.21
N ASP A 91 15.72 -3.17 4.53
CA ASP A 91 17.18 -3.09 4.59
C ASP A 91 17.65 -1.83 3.85
N TYR A 92 18.56 -1.06 4.44
CA TYR A 92 19.21 0.11 3.82
C TYR A 92 20.68 -0.21 3.54
N ASP A 93 21.07 -0.04 2.28
CA ASP A 93 22.43 -0.18 1.77
C ASP A 93 22.81 1.06 0.97
N GLY A 94 23.61 1.95 1.55
CA GLY A 94 23.97 3.21 0.91
C GLY A 94 25.20 3.85 1.50
N GLU A 95 25.25 5.19 1.50
CA GLU A 95 26.37 5.95 2.04
C GLU A 95 25.94 7.13 2.93
N THR A 96 26.86 7.60 3.77
CA THR A 96 26.69 8.85 4.52
C THR A 96 26.90 10.05 3.59
N GLN A 97 26.58 11.25 4.08
CA GLN A 97 26.84 12.53 3.38
C GLN A 97 28.32 12.75 3.01
N SER A 98 29.25 12.04 3.65
CA SER A 98 30.68 12.09 3.31
C SER A 98 31.11 11.00 2.31
N GLY A 99 30.16 10.23 1.76
CA GLY A 99 30.42 9.09 0.87
C GLY A 99 30.95 7.84 1.57
N ALA A 100 30.83 7.73 2.91
CA ALA A 100 31.26 6.54 3.61
C ALA A 100 30.16 5.47 3.55
N PRO A 101 30.46 4.20 3.20
CA PRO A 101 29.46 3.13 3.18
C PRO A 101 28.72 3.00 4.51
N PHE A 102 27.40 2.83 4.43
CA PHE A 102 26.52 2.80 5.58
C PHE A 102 25.37 1.81 5.36
N THR A 103 25.25 0.85 6.27
CA THR A 103 24.19 -0.16 6.26
C THR A 103 23.40 -0.14 7.56
N THR A 104 22.08 -0.13 7.43
CA THR A 104 21.12 -0.01 8.53
C THR A 104 19.74 -0.52 8.09
N GLU A 105 18.70 -0.20 8.86
CA GLU A 105 17.30 -0.37 8.46
C GLU A 105 16.65 1.00 8.19
N THR A 106 15.70 1.05 7.26
CA THR A 106 14.77 2.16 7.10
C THR A 106 13.39 1.74 7.60
N LYS A 107 12.83 2.48 8.55
CA LYS A 107 11.39 2.36 8.88
C LYS A 107 10.61 3.15 7.84
N THR A 108 9.69 2.49 7.14
CA THR A 108 9.00 3.07 5.99
C THR A 108 7.49 2.88 6.12
N TRP A 109 6.74 3.89 5.70
CA TRP A 109 5.28 3.86 5.58
C TRP A 109 4.87 4.46 4.23
N LEU A 110 4.07 3.71 3.47
CA LEU A 110 3.54 4.13 2.18
C LEU A 110 2.02 4.18 2.25
N PHE A 111 1.46 5.34 1.93
CA PHE A 111 0.03 5.53 1.73
C PHE A 111 -0.23 5.90 0.27
N ASP A 112 -1.15 5.20 -0.38
CA ASP A 112 -1.64 5.54 -1.70
C ASP A 112 -3.17 5.56 -1.70
N SER A 113 -3.76 6.54 -2.37
CA SER A 113 -5.19 6.58 -2.62
C SER A 113 -5.47 7.13 -4.01
N ASN A 114 -6.47 6.58 -4.69
CA ASN A 114 -6.91 7.07 -5.99
C ASN A 114 -8.41 6.90 -6.20
N TYR A 115 -8.96 7.76 -7.05
CA TYR A 115 -10.29 7.66 -7.58
C TYR A 115 -10.24 7.64 -9.11
N ARG A 116 -11.04 6.76 -9.72
CA ARG A 116 -11.17 6.64 -11.17
C ARG A 116 -12.64 6.70 -11.55
N LEU A 117 -12.92 7.36 -12.67
CA LEU A 117 -14.24 7.43 -13.29
C LEU A 117 -14.12 6.99 -14.74
N GLY A 118 -14.94 6.05 -15.16
CA GLY A 118 -14.94 5.53 -16.52
C GLY A 118 -16.33 5.17 -17.03
N HIS A 119 -16.38 4.83 -18.31
CA HIS A 119 -17.62 4.52 -19.00
C HIS A 119 -17.41 3.35 -19.97
N TRP A 120 -18.32 2.38 -19.94
CA TRP A 120 -18.32 1.24 -20.84
C TRP A 120 -18.96 1.59 -22.18
N PHE A 121 -18.25 1.34 -23.29
CA PHE A 121 -18.77 1.50 -24.64
C PHE A 121 -18.81 0.18 -25.40
N GLY A 122 -19.81 0.06 -26.28
CA GLY A 122 -19.96 -1.06 -27.22
C GLY A 122 -20.48 -2.34 -26.58
N ASP A 123 -21.06 -3.20 -27.41
CA ASP A 123 -21.55 -4.52 -27.00
C ASP A 123 -20.48 -5.61 -27.21
N ALA A 124 -19.61 -5.47 -28.22
CA ALA A 124 -18.42 -6.31 -28.45
C ALA A 124 -17.46 -5.68 -29.51
N PRO A 125 -16.16 -5.45 -29.21
CA PRO A 125 -15.55 -5.52 -27.88
C PRO A 125 -16.08 -4.40 -26.98
N ARG A 126 -16.25 -4.74 -25.70
CA ARG A 126 -16.63 -3.76 -24.68
C ARG A 126 -15.36 -3.05 -24.23
N ILE A 127 -15.27 -1.74 -24.42
CA ILE A 127 -14.12 -0.93 -23.98
C ILE A 127 -14.51 -0.06 -22.80
N ALA A 128 -13.59 0.18 -21.86
CA ALA A 128 -13.81 1.07 -20.72
C ALA A 128 -12.69 2.09 -20.56
N PRO A 129 -12.70 3.19 -21.33
CA PRO A 129 -11.85 4.32 -21.02
C PRO A 129 -12.21 4.90 -19.64
N TYR A 130 -11.18 5.37 -18.94
CA TYR A 130 -11.32 6.03 -17.65
C TYR A 130 -10.30 7.15 -17.48
N ILE A 131 -10.64 8.09 -16.61
CA ILE A 131 -9.72 9.07 -16.04
C ILE A 131 -9.59 8.84 -14.54
N GLY A 132 -8.49 9.26 -13.94
CA GLY A 132 -8.28 9.11 -12.52
C GLY A 132 -7.32 10.13 -11.94
N VAL A 133 -7.46 10.33 -10.64
CA VAL A 133 -6.60 11.16 -9.81
C VAL A 133 -6.22 10.40 -8.56
N GLY A 134 -5.06 10.70 -8.00
CA GLY A 134 -4.59 10.05 -6.80
C GLY A 134 -3.60 10.88 -6.01
N TYR A 135 -3.29 10.38 -4.83
CA TYR A 135 -2.39 10.96 -3.87
C TYR A 135 -1.52 9.86 -3.29
N HIS A 136 -0.20 10.10 -3.31
CA HIS A 136 0.80 9.23 -2.74
C HIS A 136 1.56 9.94 -1.64
N ARG A 137 1.85 9.23 -0.55
CA ARG A 137 2.70 9.68 0.54
C ARG A 137 3.62 8.56 0.97
N TRP A 138 4.89 8.90 1.15
CA TRP A 138 5.92 8.01 1.62
C TRP A 138 6.70 8.67 2.76
N ASP A 139 6.55 8.13 3.97
CA ASP A 139 7.32 8.51 5.15
C ASP A 139 8.46 7.50 5.30
N ARG A 140 9.71 7.97 5.38
CA ARG A 140 10.88 7.11 5.63
C ARG A 140 11.72 7.65 6.77
N ASP A 141 12.24 6.74 7.59
CA ASP A 141 13.09 7.02 8.73
C ASP A 141 14.28 6.05 8.74
N ILE A 142 15.38 6.48 8.12
CA ILE A 142 16.65 5.75 8.03
C ILE A 142 17.29 5.76 9.42
N GLN A 143 17.48 4.59 10.02
CA GLN A 143 17.92 4.49 11.40
C GLN A 143 19.42 4.78 11.53
N GLY A 144 19.78 5.67 12.47
CA GLY A 144 21.17 5.93 12.81
C GLY A 144 21.85 4.72 13.46
N LYS A 145 23.18 4.62 13.31
CA LYS A 145 23.99 3.54 13.88
C LYS A 145 25.37 4.04 14.29
N GLY A 146 25.74 3.80 15.55
CA GLY A 146 27.00 4.30 16.11
C GLY A 146 27.03 5.82 16.15
N ALA A 147 28.03 6.43 15.51
CA ALA A 147 28.18 7.88 15.42
C ALA A 147 27.37 8.52 14.27
N VAL A 148 26.72 7.71 13.42
CA VAL A 148 25.91 8.20 12.30
C VAL A 148 24.48 8.46 12.80
N VAL A 149 24.02 9.70 12.64
CA VAL A 149 22.65 10.11 12.97
C VAL A 149 21.71 9.64 11.85
N GLY A 150 20.50 9.24 12.22
CA GLY A 150 19.45 8.86 11.27
C GLY A 150 18.88 10.04 10.50
N LEU A 151 18.05 9.75 9.51
CA LEU A 151 17.41 10.74 8.64
C LEU A 151 15.94 10.38 8.43
N SER A 152 15.05 11.33 8.69
CA SER A 152 13.62 11.17 8.42
C SER A 152 13.20 12.08 7.27
N GLU A 153 12.48 11.52 6.30
CA GLU A 153 12.04 12.20 5.09
C GLU A 153 10.56 11.88 4.79
N LEU A 154 9.91 12.85 4.17
CA LEU A 154 8.51 12.77 3.74
C LEU A 154 8.44 13.17 2.27
N TYR A 155 8.01 12.23 1.43
CA TYR A 155 7.67 12.49 0.03
C TYR A 155 6.17 12.41 -0.15
N GLN A 156 5.60 13.35 -0.90
CA GLN A 156 4.18 13.36 -1.21
C GLN A 156 3.92 14.02 -2.55
N TRP A 157 3.00 13.46 -3.32
CA TRP A 157 2.60 14.04 -4.60
C TRP A 157 1.17 13.63 -4.97
N GLY A 158 0.48 14.54 -5.67
CA GLY A 158 -0.72 14.19 -6.42
C GLY A 158 -0.35 13.67 -7.80
N TYR A 159 -1.14 12.76 -8.34
CA TYR A 159 -0.99 12.26 -9.70
C TYR A 159 -2.34 12.15 -10.40
N GLY A 160 -2.32 12.08 -11.73
CA GLY A 160 -3.52 11.91 -12.54
C GLY A 160 -3.18 11.30 -13.90
N GLY A 161 -4.17 10.69 -14.52
CA GLY A 161 -4.00 10.02 -15.81
C GLY A 161 -5.29 9.39 -16.31
N GLY A 162 -5.18 8.62 -17.39
CA GLY A 162 -6.27 7.86 -17.96
C GLY A 162 -5.78 6.59 -18.61
N GLY A 163 -6.71 5.68 -18.89
CA GLY A 163 -6.42 4.38 -19.51
C GLY A 163 -7.68 3.76 -20.09
N GLY A 164 -7.59 2.53 -20.58
CA GLY A 164 -8.72 1.77 -21.09
C GLY A 164 -8.50 0.27 -20.90
N TRP A 165 -9.60 -0.45 -20.70
CA TRP A 165 -9.69 -1.91 -20.80
C TRP A 165 -10.20 -2.32 -22.17
#